data_AF-A0A9Q4TQN5-F1
#
_entry.id   AF-A0A9Q4TQN5-F1
#
_cell.length_a   1.000
_cell.length_b   1.000
_cell.length_c   1.000
_cell.angle_alpha   90.00
_cell.angle_beta   90.00
_cell.angle_gamma   90.00
#
_symmetry.space_group_name_H-M   'P 1'
#
loop_
_entity.id
_entity.type
_entity.pdbx_description
1 polymer ?
#
loop_
_entity_poly.entity_id
_entity_poly.type
_entity_poly.pdbx_seq_one_letter_code
_entity_poly.pdbx_strand_id
1 'polypeptide(L)'
;MSKVRVHYDDNLSYYEIAYFLKSYINKNTIIVCIGTDRCIGDCLGPLVGTLLNFKNFPLKVYGTISNPIHALNIDKKLKEIRKLHPNSNIIGIDACLGDKKNIGEIQARNSPIHPGKGVGKSLPRVGETSIIGIVDSSDKNELFTNRNIRLDLIVNMSKVIVHSLIHSYYLYKVENKNNSST
;
A
#
# COMPACT_ATOMS: atom_id res chain seq x y z
N MET A 1 -7.78 7.59 -15.41
CA MET A 1 -7.12 7.00 -14.24
C MET A 1 -6.21 5.88 -14.73
N SER A 2 -4.90 6.01 -14.52
CA SER A 2 -3.92 4.97 -14.87
C SER A 2 -3.82 3.97 -13.72
N LYS A 3 -3.67 2.69 -14.06
CA LYS A 3 -3.45 1.61 -13.11
C LYS A 3 -2.66 0.50 -13.76
N VAL A 4 -1.92 -0.24 -12.94
CA VAL A 4 -1.32 -1.53 -13.30
C VAL A 4 -1.80 -2.58 -12.30
N ARG A 5 -1.90 -3.83 -12.75
CA ARG A 5 -2.39 -4.96 -11.96
C ARG A 5 -1.48 -6.14 -12.22
N VAL A 6 -1.09 -6.80 -11.15
CA VAL A 6 -0.28 -8.03 -11.19
C VAL A 6 -0.84 -9.00 -10.18
N HIS A 7 -0.59 -10.28 -10.35
CA HIS A 7 -0.80 -11.25 -9.28
C HIS A 7 0.49 -11.42 -8.46
N TYR A 8 0.37 -11.73 -7.17
CA TYR A 8 1.53 -11.79 -6.27
C TYR A 8 2.51 -12.93 -6.61
N ASP A 9 2.04 -13.98 -7.28
CA ASP A 9 2.85 -15.14 -7.69
C ASP A 9 3.39 -15.02 -9.13
N ASP A 10 3.02 -13.97 -9.86
CA ASP A 10 3.56 -13.73 -11.20
C ASP A 10 5.05 -13.40 -11.12
N ASN A 11 5.81 -13.96 -12.06
CA ASN A 11 7.23 -13.65 -12.20
C ASN A 11 7.43 -12.15 -12.43
N LEU A 12 8.33 -11.56 -11.65
CA LEU A 12 8.67 -10.13 -11.73
C LEU A 12 7.46 -9.19 -11.54
N SER A 13 6.38 -9.63 -10.89
CA SER A 13 5.21 -8.80 -10.55
C SER A 13 5.61 -7.46 -9.90
N TYR A 14 6.63 -7.47 -9.04
CA TYR A 14 7.14 -6.27 -8.41
C TYR A 14 7.71 -5.24 -9.40
N TYR A 15 8.24 -5.69 -10.54
CA TYR A 15 8.88 -4.82 -11.53
C TYR A 15 7.84 -3.97 -12.26
N GLU A 16 6.71 -4.55 -12.65
CA GLU A 16 5.63 -3.81 -13.32
C GLU A 16 5.04 -2.73 -12.40
N ILE A 17 4.80 -3.09 -11.14
CA ILE A 17 4.36 -2.14 -10.11
C ILE A 17 5.43 -1.07 -9.89
N ALA A 18 6.70 -1.44 -9.79
CA ALA A 18 7.79 -0.50 -9.62
C ALA A 18 7.92 0.49 -10.79
N TYR A 19 7.80 -0.01 -12.02
CA TYR A 19 7.89 0.79 -13.24
C TYR A 19 6.75 1.79 -13.33
N PHE A 20 5.54 1.40 -12.92
CA PHE A 20 4.43 2.33 -12.77
C PHE A 20 4.71 3.39 -11.70
N LEU A 21 5.16 2.96 -10.51
CA LEU A 21 5.35 3.84 -9.36
C LEU A 21 6.53 4.81 -9.50
N LYS A 22 7.50 4.54 -10.38
CA LYS A 22 8.69 5.42 -10.57
C LYS A 22 8.29 6.87 -10.89
N SER A 23 7.17 7.06 -11.60
CA SER A 23 6.63 8.38 -11.96
C SER A 23 5.88 9.07 -10.82
N TYR A 24 5.62 8.38 -9.71
CA TYR A 24 4.83 8.85 -8.58
C TYR A 24 5.60 8.84 -7.25
N ILE A 25 6.89 8.51 -7.29
CA ILE A 25 7.76 8.44 -6.11
C ILE A 25 8.95 9.38 -6.27
N ASN A 26 9.28 10.10 -5.21
CA ASN A 26 10.43 11.01 -5.14
C ASN A 26 10.95 11.16 -3.71
N LYS A 27 11.94 12.03 -3.49
CA LYS A 27 12.56 12.25 -2.16
C LYS A 27 11.58 12.80 -1.10
N ASN A 28 10.51 13.47 -1.51
CA ASN A 28 9.49 14.04 -0.62
C ASN A 28 8.27 13.12 -0.48
N THR A 29 8.33 11.89 -1.01
CA THR A 29 7.23 10.95 -0.92
C THR A 29 7.18 10.27 0.46
N ILE A 30 5.97 10.08 0.96
CA ILE A 30 5.68 9.39 2.21
C ILE A 30 4.85 8.15 1.91
N ILE A 31 5.20 7.05 2.57
CA ILE A 31 4.42 5.81 2.51
C ILE A 31 3.49 5.77 3.72
N VAL A 32 2.19 5.62 3.49
CA VAL A 32 1.18 5.46 4.54
C VAL A 32 0.50 4.11 4.39
N CYS A 33 0.80 3.20 5.31
CA CYS A 33 0.25 1.86 5.30
C CYS A 33 -0.96 1.77 6.24
N ILE A 34 -2.09 1.38 5.68
CA ILE A 34 -3.39 1.34 6.35
C ILE A 34 -3.71 -0.11 6.74
N GLY A 35 -4.23 -0.27 7.95
CA GLY A 35 -4.71 -1.53 8.48
C GLY A 35 -4.35 -1.73 9.96
N THR A 36 -4.61 -2.93 10.48
CA THR A 36 -4.24 -3.36 11.83
C THR A 36 -3.71 -4.79 11.84
N ASP A 37 -2.83 -5.06 12.80
CA ASP A 37 -2.32 -6.38 13.17
C ASP A 37 -3.38 -7.32 13.80
N ARG A 38 -4.53 -6.78 14.19
CA ARG A 38 -5.60 -7.54 14.88
C ARG A 38 -6.47 -8.40 13.96
N CYS A 39 -6.36 -8.23 12.64
CA CYS A 39 -7.14 -8.97 11.65
C CYS A 39 -6.25 -9.31 10.45
N ILE A 40 -6.10 -10.59 10.12
CA ILE A 40 -5.16 -11.05 9.08
C ILE A 40 -5.39 -10.33 7.75
N GLY A 41 -6.64 -10.18 7.32
CA GLY A 41 -6.98 -9.46 6.09
C GLY A 41 -6.59 -7.98 6.09
N ASP A 42 -6.52 -7.36 7.27
CA ASP A 42 -6.16 -5.95 7.44
C ASP A 42 -4.66 -5.77 7.76
N CYS A 43 -3.89 -6.86 7.88
CA CYS A 43 -2.48 -6.81 8.25
C CYS A 43 -1.55 -6.40 7.10
N LEU A 44 -2.01 -6.39 5.85
CA LEU A 44 -1.14 -6.18 4.68
C LEU A 44 -0.37 -4.85 4.77
N GLY A 45 -1.06 -3.74 5.02
CA GLY A 45 -0.44 -2.42 5.17
C GLY A 45 0.59 -2.41 6.31
N PRO A 46 0.20 -2.65 7.57
CA PRO A 46 1.12 -2.68 8.70
C PRO A 46 2.35 -3.58 8.48
N LEU A 47 2.18 -4.74 7.83
CA LEU A 47 3.28 -5.65 7.51
C LEU A 47 4.24 -5.02 6.49
N VAL A 48 3.72 -4.42 5.40
CA VAL A 48 4.54 -3.69 4.43
C VAL A 48 5.35 -2.59 5.12
N GLY A 49 4.70 -1.78 5.96
CA GLY A 49 5.38 -0.69 6.67
C GLY A 49 6.48 -1.19 7.60
N THR A 50 6.24 -2.28 8.32
CA THR A 50 7.26 -2.93 9.17
C THR A 50 8.44 -3.42 8.34
N LEU A 51 8.19 -4.07 7.20
CA LEU A 51 9.24 -4.59 6.32
C LEU A 51 10.07 -3.49 5.66
N LEU A 52 9.44 -2.38 5.25
CA LEU A 52 10.17 -1.22 4.71
C LEU A 52 11.11 -0.62 5.77
N ASN A 53 10.65 -0.50 7.01
CA ASN A 53 11.50 -0.02 8.12
C ASN A 53 12.65 -1.00 8.40
N PHE A 54 12.36 -2.31 8.44
CA PHE A 54 13.39 -3.33 8.62
C PHE A 54 14.47 -3.30 7.52
N LYS A 55 14.08 -2.96 6.29
CA LYS A 55 14.99 -2.80 5.15
C LYS A 55 15.69 -1.43 5.08
N ASN A 56 15.51 -0.56 6.07
CA ASN A 56 16.03 0.80 6.08
C ASN A 56 15.63 1.60 4.83
N PHE A 57 14.36 1.48 4.40
CA PHE A 57 13.84 2.23 3.26
C PHE A 57 14.02 3.75 3.49
N PRO A 58 14.58 4.50 2.52
CA PRO A 58 15.03 5.88 2.75
C PRO A 58 13.91 6.91 2.88
N LEU A 59 12.68 6.57 2.48
CA LEU A 59 11.53 7.48 2.60
C LEU A 59 10.82 7.28 3.93
N LYS A 60 10.05 8.28 4.37
CA LYS A 60 9.27 8.17 5.60
C LYS A 60 8.13 7.17 5.43
N VAL A 61 7.99 6.29 6.40
CA VAL A 61 6.94 5.26 6.45
C VAL A 61 6.12 5.43 7.72
N TYR A 62 4.80 5.49 7.55
CA TYR A 62 3.82 5.51 8.62
C TYR A 62 2.88 4.32 8.49
N GLY A 63 2.41 3.80 9.63
CA GLY A 63 1.62 2.57 9.66
C GLY A 63 2.55 1.36 9.66
N THR A 64 2.77 0.79 10.83
CA THR A 64 3.53 -0.45 11.03
C THR A 64 2.72 -1.38 11.93
N ILE A 65 3.17 -2.61 12.12
CA ILE A 65 2.55 -3.54 13.09
C ILE A 65 2.55 -2.90 14.48
N SER A 66 3.67 -2.32 14.93
CA SER A 66 3.76 -1.69 16.25
C SER A 66 3.01 -0.36 16.37
N ASN A 67 2.78 0.33 15.25
CA ASN A 67 2.11 1.64 15.21
C ASN A 67 1.10 1.67 14.04
N PRO A 68 -0.04 0.94 14.14
CA PRO A 68 -0.98 0.80 13.04
C PRO A 68 -1.74 2.10 12.76
N ILE A 69 -2.11 2.30 11.50
CA ILE A 69 -3.03 3.35 11.06
C ILE A 69 -4.28 2.66 10.51
N HIS A 70 -5.38 2.78 11.22
CA HIS A 70 -6.64 2.09 10.91
C HIS A 70 -7.81 3.07 10.98
N ALA A 71 -9.02 2.61 10.62
CA ALA A 71 -10.22 3.43 10.52
C ALA A 71 -10.48 4.37 11.73
N LEU A 72 -10.16 3.96 12.96
CA LEU A 72 -10.40 4.75 14.17
C LEU A 72 -9.41 5.91 14.40
N ASN A 73 -8.21 5.87 13.81
CA ASN A 73 -7.15 6.86 14.07
C ASN A 73 -6.65 7.58 12.80
N ILE A 74 -7.11 7.17 11.62
CA ILE A 74 -6.59 7.62 10.34
C ILE A 74 -6.74 9.13 10.12
N ASP A 75 -7.86 9.73 10.53
CA ASP A 75 -8.08 11.17 10.39
C ASP A 75 -7.04 11.98 11.18
N LYS A 76 -6.85 11.64 12.46
CA LYS A 76 -5.85 12.27 13.32
C LYS A 76 -4.44 12.07 12.75
N LYS A 77 -4.11 10.84 12.34
CA LYS A 77 -2.77 10.51 11.82
C LYS A 77 -2.44 11.23 10.52
N LEU A 78 -3.39 11.34 9.59
CA LEU A 78 -3.17 12.10 8.35
C LEU A 78 -3.00 13.59 8.61
N LYS A 79 -3.75 14.18 9.54
CA LYS A 79 -3.56 15.58 9.95
C LYS A 79 -2.16 15.81 10.53
N GLU A 80 -1.69 14.91 11.39
CA GLU A 80 -0.32 14.93 11.93
C GLU A 80 0.74 14.82 10.81
N ILE A 81 0.59 13.86 9.89
CA ILE A 81 1.53 13.63 8.78
C ILE A 81 1.59 14.85 7.86
N ARG A 82 0.42 15.40 7.46
CA ARG A 82 0.38 16.58 6.58
C ARG A 82 0.93 17.83 7.26
N LYS A 83 0.76 17.97 8.58
CA LYS A 83 1.38 19.07 9.34
C LYS A 83 2.91 18.94 9.41
N LEU A 84 3.42 17.73 9.61
CA LEU A 84 4.87 17.47 9.66
C LEU A 84 5.54 17.57 8.28
N HIS A 85 4.80 17.26 7.21
CA HIS A 85 5.32 17.16 5.84
C HIS A 85 4.38 17.85 4.83
N PRO A 86 4.26 19.19 4.86
CA PRO A 86 3.23 19.92 4.11
C PRO A 86 3.31 19.78 2.59
N ASN A 87 4.52 19.55 2.05
CA ASN A 87 4.77 19.45 0.61
C ASN A 87 5.00 18.00 0.15
N SER A 88 4.61 17.02 0.97
CA SER A 88 4.79 15.60 0.63
C SER A 88 3.70 15.08 -0.30
N ASN A 89 4.10 14.18 -1.19
CA ASN A 89 3.18 13.28 -1.88
C ASN A 89 3.04 12.00 -1.04
N ILE A 90 1.84 11.44 -0.94
CA ILE A 90 1.55 10.25 -0.17
C ILE A 90 1.21 9.10 -1.12
N ILE A 91 1.89 7.96 -0.93
CA ILE A 91 1.49 6.67 -1.48
C ILE A 91 0.80 5.89 -0.36
N GLY A 92 -0.51 5.68 -0.52
CA GLY A 92 -1.30 4.85 0.39
C GLY A 92 -1.12 3.37 0.08
N ILE A 93 -1.11 2.52 1.11
CA ILE A 93 -1.11 1.05 0.96
C ILE A 93 -2.26 0.51 1.80
N ASP A 94 -3.14 -0.28 1.20
CA ASP A 94 -4.31 -0.83 1.88
C ASP A 94 -4.64 -2.22 1.34
N ALA A 95 -5.39 -2.99 2.13
CA ALA A 95 -6.00 -4.23 1.67
C ALA A 95 -7.49 -3.99 1.40
N CYS A 96 -8.05 -4.72 0.45
CA CYS A 96 -9.49 -4.70 0.26
C CYS A 96 -10.04 -6.09 -0.08
N LEU A 97 -11.36 -6.16 0.00
CA LEU A 97 -12.12 -7.29 -0.50
C LEU A 97 -12.42 -7.10 -1.98
N GLY A 98 -12.54 -8.19 -2.74
CA GLY A 98 -12.87 -8.14 -4.16
C GLY A 98 -13.53 -9.43 -4.65
N ASP A 99 -13.56 -9.62 -5.97
CA ASP A 99 -14.03 -10.89 -6.53
C ASP A 99 -13.07 -12.01 -6.14
N LYS A 100 -13.61 -13.20 -5.88
CA LYS A 100 -12.83 -14.40 -5.51
C LYS A 100 -11.69 -14.71 -6.49
N LYS A 101 -11.91 -14.48 -7.79
CA LYS A 101 -10.92 -14.69 -8.86
C LYS A 101 -9.74 -13.70 -8.83
N ASN A 102 -9.87 -12.59 -8.11
CA ASN A 102 -8.84 -11.55 -8.01
C ASN A 102 -8.10 -11.61 -6.67
N ILE A 103 -8.38 -12.59 -5.79
CA ILE A 103 -7.63 -12.76 -4.54
C ILE A 103 -6.16 -12.99 -4.89
N GLY A 104 -5.26 -12.20 -4.29
CA GLY A 104 -3.84 -12.18 -4.63
C GLY A 104 -3.43 -11.10 -5.63
N GLU A 105 -4.39 -10.42 -6.27
CA GLU A 105 -4.10 -9.28 -7.15
C GLU A 105 -3.59 -8.08 -6.35
N ILE A 106 -2.52 -7.46 -6.84
CA ILE A 106 -1.94 -6.20 -6.34
C ILE A 106 -2.13 -5.14 -7.42
N GLN A 107 -2.69 -3.99 -7.03
CA GLN A 107 -3.00 -2.90 -7.95
C GLN A 107 -2.30 -1.62 -7.53
N ALA A 108 -1.45 -1.07 -8.39
CA ALA A 108 -0.97 0.29 -8.25
C ALA A 108 -1.80 1.25 -9.10
N ARG A 109 -2.16 2.40 -8.55
CA ARG A 109 -3.15 3.33 -9.12
C ARG A 109 -2.74 4.76 -8.87
N ASN A 110 -2.94 5.64 -9.86
CA ASN A 110 -2.73 7.08 -9.70
C ASN A 110 -3.94 7.79 -9.04
N SER A 111 -4.48 7.17 -8.00
CA SER A 111 -5.65 7.67 -7.28
C SER A 111 -5.51 7.44 -5.78
N PRO A 112 -6.21 8.26 -4.97
CA PRO A 112 -6.33 8.04 -3.53
C PRO A 112 -6.98 6.70 -3.20
N ILE A 113 -6.72 6.24 -1.98
CA ILE A 113 -7.52 5.23 -1.29
C ILE A 113 -8.76 5.90 -0.70
N HIS A 114 -9.88 5.18 -0.72
CA HIS A 114 -11.12 5.56 -0.03
C HIS A 114 -11.42 4.55 1.08
N PRO A 115 -10.76 4.67 2.26
CA PRO A 115 -10.99 3.75 3.36
C PRO A 115 -12.44 3.80 3.83
N GLY A 116 -12.95 2.70 4.37
CA GLY A 116 -14.27 2.68 5.02
C GLY A 116 -15.47 2.61 4.07
N LYS A 117 -15.27 2.73 2.75
CA LYS A 117 -16.36 2.65 1.76
C LYS A 117 -17.14 1.32 1.82
N GLY A 118 -16.44 0.21 2.09
CA GLY A 118 -17.05 -1.12 2.22
C GLY A 118 -17.78 -1.37 3.55
N VAL A 119 -17.63 -0.48 4.53
CA VAL A 119 -18.24 -0.58 5.87
C VAL A 119 -19.09 0.65 6.22
N GLY A 120 -19.48 1.43 5.21
CA GLY A 120 -20.38 2.59 5.36
C GLY A 120 -19.77 3.80 6.09
N LYS A 121 -18.45 3.87 6.26
CA LYS A 121 -17.78 5.00 6.93
C LYS A 121 -17.23 6.00 5.90
N SER A 122 -17.43 7.29 6.17
CA SER A 122 -16.80 8.38 5.40
C SER A 122 -15.45 8.73 6.03
N LEU A 123 -14.39 8.05 5.58
CA LEU A 123 -13.02 8.31 6.04
C LEU A 123 -12.28 9.23 5.05
N PRO A 124 -11.29 10.00 5.53
CA PRO A 124 -10.49 10.85 4.65
C PRO A 124 -9.76 10.02 3.58
N ARG A 125 -9.64 10.61 2.40
CA ARG A 125 -8.87 10.04 1.29
C ARG A 125 -7.39 9.97 1.67
N VAL A 126 -6.73 8.86 1.33
CA VAL A 126 -5.31 8.65 1.62
C VAL A 126 -4.51 8.59 0.35
N GLY A 127 -3.47 9.43 0.28
CA GLY A 127 -2.56 9.46 -0.85
C GLY A 127 -3.11 10.12 -2.09
N GLU A 128 -2.20 10.44 -2.98
CA GLU A 128 -2.47 10.82 -4.36
C GLU A 128 -2.27 9.61 -5.28
N THR A 129 -1.45 8.65 -4.84
CA THR A 129 -1.21 7.34 -5.46
C THR A 129 -1.48 6.24 -4.44
N SER A 130 -1.86 5.05 -4.89
CA SER A 130 -2.14 3.92 -3.99
C SER A 130 -1.67 2.58 -4.52
N ILE A 131 -1.43 1.66 -3.58
CA ILE A 131 -1.25 0.23 -3.81
C ILE A 131 -2.33 -0.49 -3.00
N ILE A 132 -3.13 -1.31 -3.68
CA ILE A 132 -4.22 -2.06 -3.07
C ILE A 132 -4.02 -3.55 -3.30
N GLY A 133 -4.01 -4.35 -2.24
CA GLY A 133 -4.04 -5.81 -2.32
C GLY A 133 -5.45 -6.37 -2.14
N ILE A 134 -5.90 -7.25 -3.04
CA ILE A 134 -7.14 -8.00 -2.85
C ILE A 134 -6.82 -9.25 -2.04
N VAL A 135 -7.24 -9.28 -0.77
CA VAL A 135 -6.82 -10.31 0.19
C VAL A 135 -7.87 -11.39 0.43
N ASP A 136 -9.12 -11.12 0.06
CA ASP A 136 -10.26 -12.00 0.30
C ASP A 136 -11.47 -11.57 -0.55
N SER A 137 -12.52 -12.40 -0.55
CA SER A 137 -13.75 -12.17 -1.30
C SER A 137 -14.72 -11.21 -0.57
N SER A 138 -15.55 -10.51 -1.35
CA SER A 138 -16.69 -9.72 -0.83
C SER A 138 -18.03 -10.48 -0.91
N ASP A 139 -18.01 -11.80 -1.09
CA ASP A 139 -19.24 -12.58 -1.28
C ASP A 139 -20.13 -12.52 -0.02
N LYS A 140 -21.38 -12.08 -0.22
CA LYS A 140 -22.35 -11.77 0.85
C LYS A 140 -22.80 -12.99 1.66
N ASN A 141 -22.48 -14.20 1.20
CA ASN A 141 -22.89 -15.45 1.85
C ASN A 141 -21.93 -15.88 2.96
N GLU A 142 -20.78 -15.22 3.13
CA GLU A 142 -19.86 -15.47 4.23
C GLU A 142 -20.03 -14.44 5.35
N LEU A 143 -20.45 -14.91 6.53
CA LEU A 143 -20.39 -14.13 7.77
C LEU A 143 -18.94 -13.67 7.99
N PHE A 144 -18.75 -12.40 8.39
CA PHE A 144 -17.42 -11.81 8.65
C PHE A 144 -16.53 -12.65 9.59
N THR A 145 -17.14 -13.47 10.46
CA THR A 145 -16.48 -14.36 11.42
C THR A 145 -15.90 -15.65 10.83
N ASN A 146 -16.25 -16.01 9.58
CA ASN A 146 -15.81 -17.26 8.93
C ASN A 146 -14.73 -17.06 7.85
N ARG A 147 -14.17 -15.86 7.72
CA ARG A 147 -13.12 -15.56 6.73
C ARG A 147 -11.80 -16.22 7.13
N ASN A 148 -11.36 -17.21 6.37
CA ASN A 148 -10.11 -17.93 6.62
C ASN A 148 -8.97 -17.38 5.74
N ILE A 149 -8.60 -16.12 5.97
CA ILE A 149 -7.49 -15.49 5.24
C ILE A 149 -6.18 -16.10 5.72
N ARG A 150 -5.41 -16.67 4.80
CA ARG A 150 -4.10 -17.25 5.10
C ARG A 150 -3.08 -16.13 5.30
N LEU A 151 -2.38 -16.15 6.43
CA LEU A 151 -1.27 -15.22 6.67
C LEU A 151 -0.18 -15.30 5.59
N ASP A 152 0.07 -16.49 5.04
CA ASP A 152 1.04 -16.69 3.96
C ASP A 152 0.74 -15.82 2.72
N LEU A 153 -0.53 -15.69 2.32
CA LEU A 153 -0.95 -14.81 1.24
C LEU A 153 -0.53 -13.37 1.54
N ILE A 154 -0.87 -12.87 2.73
CA ILE A 154 -0.54 -11.52 3.18
C ILE A 154 0.97 -11.28 3.19
N VAL A 155 1.73 -12.26 3.69
CA VAL A 155 3.20 -12.21 3.71
C VAL A 155 3.76 -12.14 2.30
N ASN A 156 3.29 -12.97 1.37
CA ASN A 156 3.82 -12.99 -0.01
C ASN A 156 3.44 -11.73 -0.79
N MET A 157 2.20 -11.24 -0.65
CA MET A 157 1.79 -9.95 -1.21
C MET A 157 2.62 -8.79 -0.65
N SER A 158 2.88 -8.78 0.67
CA SER A 158 3.69 -7.71 1.29
C SER A 158 5.11 -7.66 0.73
N LYS A 159 5.74 -8.81 0.46
CA LYS A 159 7.09 -8.88 -0.15
C LYS A 159 7.11 -8.24 -1.53
N VAL A 160 6.11 -8.54 -2.38
CA VAL A 160 5.98 -7.95 -3.71
C VAL A 160 5.86 -6.43 -3.61
N ILE A 161 5.00 -5.91 -2.73
CA ILE A 161 4.81 -4.46 -2.53
C ILE A 161 6.11 -3.79 -2.04
N VAL A 162 6.80 -4.40 -1.07
CA VAL A 162 8.08 -3.90 -0.53
C VAL A 162 9.14 -3.83 -1.63
N HIS A 163 9.31 -4.91 -2.41
CA HIS A 163 10.24 -4.92 -3.54
C HIS A 163 9.87 -3.85 -4.59
N SER A 164 8.58 -3.68 -4.85
CA SER A 164 8.10 -2.68 -5.81
C SER A 164 8.46 -1.25 -5.40
N LEU A 165 8.29 -0.90 -4.12
CA LEU A 165 8.60 0.42 -3.58
C LEU A 165 10.10 0.70 -3.53
N ILE A 166 10.89 -0.29 -3.13
CA ILE A 166 12.36 -0.18 -3.15
C ILE A 166 12.86 0.02 -4.57
N HIS A 167 12.37 -0.80 -5.51
CA HIS A 167 12.82 -0.75 -6.89
C HIS A 167 12.33 0.51 -7.61
N SER A 168 11.11 0.98 -7.35
CA SER A 168 10.62 2.24 -7.94
C SER A 168 11.45 3.44 -7.48
N TYR A 169 11.82 3.50 -6.19
CA TYR A 169 12.69 4.56 -5.69
C TYR A 169 14.10 4.47 -6.29
N TYR A 170 14.62 3.25 -6.52
CA TYR A 170 15.88 3.05 -7.23
C TYR A 170 15.81 3.60 -8.67
N LEU A 171 14.76 3.23 -9.43
CA LEU A 171 14.54 3.72 -10.80
C LEU A 171 14.46 5.25 -10.84
N TYR A 172 13.68 5.85 -9.93
CA TYR A 172 13.61 7.30 -9.76
C TYR A 172 15.01 7.93 -9.56
N LYS A 173 15.83 7.34 -8.68
CA LYS A 173 17.18 7.86 -8.42
C LYS A 173 18.10 7.76 -9.64
N VAL A 174 18.00 6.69 -10.42
CA VAL A 174 18.80 6.49 -11.63
C VAL A 174 18.43 7.52 -12.70
N GLU A 175 17.14 7.69 -12.98
CA GLU A 175 16.66 8.67 -13.97
C GLU A 175 17.08 10.10 -13.61
N ASN A 176 16.98 10.48 -12.35
CA ASN A 176 17.35 11.84 -11.92
C ASN A 176 18.87 12.08 -11.94
N LYS A 177 19.70 11.04 -11.69
CA LYS A 177 21.16 11.16 -11.82
C LYS A 177 21.57 11.42 -13.27
N ASN A 178 20.96 10.70 -14.21
CA ASN A 178 21.25 10.84 -15.64
C ASN A 178 20.87 12.24 -16.13
N ASN A 179 19.72 12.77 -15.70
CA ASN A 179 19.28 14.13 -16.07
C ASN A 179 20.12 15.26 -15.43
N SER A 180 20.88 14.99 -14.37
CA SER A 180 21.74 15.99 -13.72
C SER A 180 23.17 16.02 -14.30
N SER A 181 23.47 15.07 -15.20
CA SER A 181 24.81 14.87 -15.81
C SER A 181 24.84 15.27 -17.29
N THR A 182 23.74 15.85 -17.80
CA THR A 182 23.55 16.46 -19.13
C THR A 182 23.15 17.91 -18.95
#